data_AF-A0A2E2AT93-F1
#
_entry.id   AF-A0A2E2AT93-F1
#
_cell.length_a   1.000
_cell.length_b   1.000
_cell.length_c   1.000
_cell.angle_alpha   90.00
_cell.angle_beta   90.00
_cell.angle_gamma   90.00
#
_symmetry.space_group_name_H-M   'P 1'
#
loop_
_entity.id
_entity.type
_entity.pdbx_description
1 polymer ?
#
loop_
_entity_poly.entity_id
_entity_poly.type
_entity_poly.pdbx_seq_one_letter_code
_entity_poly.pdbx_strand_id
1 'polypeptide(L)'
;MMYRSFIAVLLLAAILSVAQSSKPKADSWGEPTRKKAEFYAASDVPESHILLTKQWYEIASKAWGNYGPLEFWIVGTDQEAAQKLDERYCEVRKKKDAGVDLDGCRNRSHNFERYAREGNAGLNTQRNEHADWSGFIVTMASKNPGPQEEDYKSVTLHEYFHVYQHAHIFSKSREERENRTQKNPWWIEGGAEYMAQLLYSRQTGVREGYLIEKMKRKLRAIDDLEDGESIRNIAYGRRGHIAYSLGAWFVAFVIDKSSEEAFRVRFFKDLNKLGFEGSFEKNFEHTSQELLREFHEEFLKKSESEMLQILPPR
;
A
#
# COMPACT_ATOMS: atom_id res chain seq x y z
N MET A 1 -46.00 -46.89 62.98
CA MET A 1 -46.71 -47.17 61.71
C MET A 1 -46.98 -45.82 61.04
N MET A 2 -46.78 -45.76 59.71
CA MET A 2 -46.86 -44.59 58.81
C MET A 2 -45.64 -43.64 58.78
N TYR A 3 -44.65 -44.03 57.97
CA TYR A 3 -43.70 -43.12 57.33
C TYR A 3 -44.44 -42.20 56.35
N ARG A 4 -44.22 -40.88 56.44
CA ARG A 4 -44.63 -39.91 55.41
C ARG A 4 -43.45 -39.66 54.48
N SER A 5 -43.53 -40.17 53.26
CA SER A 5 -42.60 -39.90 52.18
C SER A 5 -42.80 -38.46 51.66
N PHE A 6 -41.80 -37.60 51.81
CA PHE A 6 -41.71 -36.35 51.07
C PHE A 6 -40.95 -36.63 49.76
N ILE A 7 -41.65 -36.57 48.63
CA ILE A 7 -41.03 -36.57 47.30
C ILE A 7 -40.57 -35.14 47.03
N ALA A 8 -39.26 -34.91 47.02
CA ALA A 8 -38.68 -33.67 46.52
C ALA A 8 -38.66 -33.72 44.99
N VAL A 9 -39.53 -32.92 44.35
CA VAL A 9 -39.48 -32.70 42.89
C VAL A 9 -38.39 -31.67 42.61
N LEU A 10 -37.23 -32.15 42.15
CA LEU A 10 -36.15 -31.32 41.62
C LEU A 10 -36.52 -30.89 40.20
N LEU A 11 -36.97 -29.63 40.05
CA LEU A 11 -37.13 -28.96 38.76
C LEU A 11 -35.74 -28.55 38.24
N LEU A 12 -35.16 -29.35 37.34
CA LEU A 12 -34.02 -28.96 36.54
C LEU A 12 -34.48 -27.96 35.46
N ALA A 13 -34.25 -26.67 35.69
CA ALA A 13 -34.35 -25.66 34.66
C ALA A 13 -33.13 -25.77 33.73
N ALA A 14 -33.32 -26.39 32.57
CA ALA A 14 -32.34 -26.40 31.50
C ALA A 14 -32.26 -24.99 30.88
N ILE A 15 -31.23 -24.22 31.25
CA ILE A 15 -30.89 -22.97 30.56
C ILE A 15 -30.24 -23.36 29.23
N LEU A 16 -31.04 -23.40 28.17
CA LEU A 16 -30.54 -23.41 26.80
C LEU A 16 -29.95 -22.03 26.50
N SER A 17 -28.63 -21.90 26.64
CA SER A 17 -27.89 -20.76 26.11
C SER A 17 -28.02 -20.76 24.59
N VAL A 18 -28.93 -19.93 24.08
CA VAL A 18 -28.97 -19.58 22.66
C VAL A 18 -27.68 -18.81 22.37
N ALA A 19 -26.70 -19.49 21.77
CA ALA A 19 -25.56 -18.82 21.19
C ALA A 19 -26.09 -17.85 20.13
N GLN A 20 -26.08 -16.57 20.46
CA GLN A 20 -26.45 -15.52 19.53
C GLN A 20 -25.36 -15.50 18.45
N SER A 21 -25.64 -16.13 17.31
CA SER A 21 -24.77 -16.00 16.14
C SER A 21 -24.80 -14.54 15.70
N SER A 22 -23.78 -13.79 16.12
CA SER A 22 -23.55 -12.46 15.60
C SER A 22 -23.39 -12.60 14.10
N LYS A 23 -24.31 -12.02 13.32
CA LYS A 23 -24.13 -11.93 11.87
C LYS A 23 -22.71 -11.40 11.59
N PRO A 24 -21.96 -12.00 10.65
CA PRO A 24 -20.65 -11.46 10.27
C PRO A 24 -20.84 -9.98 9.94
N LYS A 25 -20.06 -9.13 10.60
CA LYS A 25 -20.07 -7.69 10.34
C LYS A 25 -19.81 -7.51 8.84
N ALA A 26 -20.69 -6.77 8.16
CA ALA A 26 -20.52 -6.51 6.73
C ALA A 26 -19.12 -5.95 6.49
N ASP A 27 -18.39 -6.57 5.57
CA ASP A 27 -17.01 -6.23 5.25
C ASP A 27 -17.00 -5.01 4.31
N SER A 28 -16.71 -3.82 4.86
CA SER A 28 -16.70 -2.55 4.12
C SER A 28 -15.38 -2.31 3.38
N TRP A 29 -14.63 -3.36 3.06
CA TRP A 29 -13.35 -3.24 2.36
C TRP A 29 -13.53 -2.67 0.96
N GLY A 30 -12.66 -1.74 0.57
CA GLY A 30 -12.74 -1.07 -0.73
C GLY A 30 -13.78 0.05 -0.82
N GLU A 31 -14.52 0.34 0.25
CA GLU A 31 -15.40 1.50 0.32
C GLU A 31 -14.65 2.71 0.91
N PRO A 32 -14.81 3.92 0.33
CA PRO A 32 -14.29 5.14 0.96
C PRO A 32 -14.89 5.37 2.35
N THR A 33 -14.06 5.80 3.29
CA THR A 33 -14.45 6.04 4.69
C THR A 33 -14.29 7.50 5.09
N ARG A 34 -15.12 7.95 6.03
CA ARG A 34 -14.95 9.27 6.69
C ARG A 34 -14.02 9.20 7.91
N LYS A 35 -13.63 8.00 8.34
CA LYS A 35 -12.69 7.83 9.46
C LYS A 35 -11.30 8.28 9.00
N LYS A 36 -10.69 9.20 9.75
CA LYS A 36 -9.31 9.61 9.52
C LYS A 36 -8.35 8.49 9.92
N ALA A 37 -7.15 8.51 9.33
CA ALA A 37 -6.07 7.62 9.73
C ALA A 37 -5.65 7.84 11.20
N GLU A 38 -5.23 6.77 11.85
CA GLU A 38 -4.60 6.82 13.18
C GLU A 38 -3.09 7.09 13.02
N PHE A 39 -2.48 7.85 13.93
CA PHE A 39 -1.06 8.18 13.88
C PHE A 39 -0.39 7.78 15.20
N TYR A 40 0.68 7.00 15.08
CA TYR A 40 1.54 6.56 16.16
C TYR A 40 2.96 6.98 15.82
N ALA A 41 3.70 7.51 16.79
CA ALA A 41 5.05 7.98 16.56
C ALA A 41 5.97 7.59 17.72
N ALA A 42 7.25 7.33 17.41
CA ALA A 42 8.29 7.14 18.41
C ALA A 42 8.53 8.46 19.18
N SER A 43 9.04 8.37 20.42
CA SER A 43 9.17 9.53 21.31
C SER A 43 10.17 10.59 20.84
N ASP A 44 11.08 10.23 19.94
CA ASP A 44 12.08 11.12 19.33
C ASP A 44 11.56 11.81 18.06
N VAL A 45 10.36 11.47 17.57
CA VAL A 45 9.74 12.10 16.41
C VAL A 45 9.10 13.43 16.84
N PRO A 46 9.54 14.58 16.29
CA PRO A 46 8.96 15.87 16.64
C PRO A 46 7.54 16.02 16.05
N GLU A 47 6.68 16.78 16.74
CA GLU A 47 5.29 17.00 16.30
C GLU A 47 5.21 17.56 14.86
N SER A 48 6.16 18.41 14.46
CA SER A 48 6.23 18.94 13.09
C SER A 48 6.33 17.85 12.03
N HIS A 49 6.99 16.73 12.33
CA HIS A 49 7.08 15.59 11.43
C HIS A 49 5.75 14.84 11.36
N ILE A 50 5.11 14.60 12.50
CA ILE A 50 3.77 13.98 12.55
C ILE A 50 2.77 14.81 11.74
N LEU A 51 2.80 16.13 11.88
CA LEU A 51 1.96 17.07 11.13
C LEU A 51 2.27 17.04 9.62
N LEU A 52 3.55 16.93 9.24
CA LEU A 52 3.94 16.78 7.84
C LEU A 52 3.37 15.49 7.24
N THR A 53 3.51 14.34 7.91
CA THR A 53 2.95 13.07 7.43
C THR A 53 1.43 13.14 7.31
N LYS A 54 0.74 13.74 8.31
CA LYS A 54 -0.71 13.99 8.27
C LYS A 54 -1.10 14.84 7.06
N GLN A 55 -0.38 15.92 6.79
CA GLN A 55 -0.65 16.79 5.64
C GLN A 55 -0.57 16.02 4.31
N TRP A 56 0.47 15.22 4.10
CA TRP A 56 0.64 14.48 2.85
C TRP A 56 -0.35 13.32 2.72
N TYR A 57 -0.73 12.67 3.83
CA TYR A 57 -1.89 11.78 3.88
C TYR A 57 -3.19 12.48 3.46
N GLU A 58 -3.46 13.68 3.97
CA GLU A 58 -4.69 14.42 3.63
C GLU A 58 -4.72 14.82 2.14
N ILE A 59 -3.57 15.17 1.55
CA ILE A 59 -3.44 15.42 0.11
C ILE A 59 -3.76 14.14 -0.68
N ALA A 60 -3.15 13.01 -0.31
CA ALA A 60 -3.34 11.74 -1.01
C ALA A 60 -4.78 11.23 -0.91
N SER A 61 -5.35 11.23 0.29
CA SER A 61 -6.73 10.78 0.54
C SER A 61 -7.77 11.66 -0.14
N LYS A 62 -7.52 12.97 -0.29
CA LYS A 62 -8.36 13.85 -1.10
C LYS A 62 -8.25 13.54 -2.60
N ALA A 63 -7.05 13.24 -3.09
CA ALA A 63 -6.81 12.99 -4.52
C ALA A 63 -7.35 11.62 -4.98
N TRP A 64 -7.19 10.58 -4.16
CA TRP A 64 -7.47 9.21 -4.57
C TRP A 64 -8.62 8.56 -3.80
N GLY A 65 -9.18 9.23 -2.79
CA GLY A 65 -10.19 8.69 -1.89
C GLY A 65 -9.57 8.22 -0.57
N ASN A 66 -10.35 8.34 0.51
CA ASN A 66 -9.93 7.95 1.86
C ASN A 66 -10.32 6.49 2.14
N TYR A 67 -9.34 5.60 2.30
CA TYR A 67 -9.58 4.17 2.55
C TYR A 67 -8.98 3.76 3.90
N GLY A 68 -9.64 2.82 4.57
CA GLY A 68 -9.20 2.36 5.90
C GLY A 68 -10.00 1.16 6.41
N PRO A 69 -9.74 0.72 7.65
CA PRO A 69 -8.90 1.36 8.68
C PRO A 69 -7.43 1.55 8.24
N LEU A 70 -6.86 2.73 8.50
CA LEU A 70 -5.50 3.09 8.12
C LEU A 70 -4.74 3.63 9.33
N GLU A 71 -3.50 3.20 9.47
CA GLU A 71 -2.60 3.62 10.53
C GLU A 71 -1.26 4.05 9.94
N PHE A 72 -0.72 5.16 10.43
CA PHE A 72 0.66 5.56 10.21
C PHE A 72 1.48 5.31 11.47
N TRP A 73 2.62 4.64 11.31
CA TRP A 73 3.62 4.40 12.34
C TRP A 73 4.89 5.14 11.95
N ILE A 74 5.15 6.25 12.62
CA ILE A 74 6.26 7.15 12.30
C ILE A 74 7.44 6.81 13.22
N VAL A 75 8.53 6.38 12.61
CA VAL A 75 9.73 5.91 13.30
C VAL A 75 10.79 7.01 13.24
N GLY A 76 11.35 7.37 14.39
CA GLY A 76 12.46 8.31 14.49
C GLY A 76 13.79 7.71 14.04
N THR A 77 14.89 8.23 14.60
CA THR A 77 16.24 7.68 14.39
C THR A 77 16.80 7.00 15.62
N ASP A 78 16.17 7.19 16.79
CA ASP A 78 16.54 6.56 18.04
C ASP A 78 16.00 5.12 18.11
N GLN A 79 16.91 4.14 18.24
CA GLN A 79 16.54 2.72 18.25
C GLN A 79 15.79 2.30 19.52
N GLU A 80 16.07 2.91 20.68
CA GLU A 80 15.35 2.60 21.93
C GLU A 80 13.91 3.12 21.89
N ALA A 81 13.71 4.33 21.34
CA ALA A 81 12.39 4.89 21.08
C ALA A 81 11.60 4.04 20.07
N ALA A 82 12.27 3.52 19.04
CA ALA A 82 11.68 2.61 18.08
C ALA A 82 11.27 1.27 18.71
N GLN A 83 12.10 0.70 19.60
CA GLN A 83 11.77 -0.50 20.36
C GLN A 83 10.53 -0.32 21.25
N LYS A 84 10.41 0.83 21.94
CA LYS A 84 9.19 1.17 22.70
C LYS A 84 7.97 1.32 21.80
N LEU A 85 8.15 1.83 20.59
CA LEU A 85 7.08 1.90 19.59
C LEU A 85 6.66 0.49 19.12
N ASP A 86 7.61 -0.45 19.02
CA ASP A 86 7.35 -1.87 18.70
C ASP A 86 6.48 -2.54 19.77
N GLU A 87 6.75 -2.29 21.05
CA GLU A 87 5.92 -2.78 22.15
C GLU A 87 4.48 -2.27 22.03
N ARG A 88 4.32 -0.95 21.82
CA ARG A 88 3.02 -0.32 21.59
C ARG A 88 2.30 -0.90 20.37
N TYR A 89 3.03 -1.19 19.30
CA TYR A 89 2.46 -1.84 18.11
C TYR A 89 1.83 -3.19 18.44
N CYS A 90 2.54 -4.03 19.18
CA CYS A 90 2.03 -5.35 19.56
C CYS A 90 0.83 -5.26 20.50
N GLU A 91 0.80 -4.29 21.42
CA GLU A 91 -0.38 -4.03 22.26
C GLU A 91 -1.60 -3.64 21.41
N VAL A 92 -1.42 -2.76 20.42
CA VAL A 92 -2.50 -2.35 19.51
C VAL A 92 -2.94 -3.54 18.65
N ARG A 93 -2.01 -4.36 18.13
CA ARG A 93 -2.37 -5.58 17.39
C ARG A 93 -3.22 -6.51 18.25
N LYS A 94 -2.79 -6.81 19.48
CA LYS A 94 -3.51 -7.69 20.41
C LYS A 94 -4.91 -7.18 20.79
N LYS A 95 -5.09 -5.86 20.85
CA LYS A 95 -6.41 -5.23 21.08
C LYS A 95 -7.33 -5.34 19.86
N LYS A 96 -6.78 -5.26 18.64
CA LYS A 96 -7.55 -5.33 17.39
C LYS A 96 -7.84 -6.77 16.96
N ASP A 97 -6.95 -7.69 17.30
CA ASP A 97 -7.06 -9.13 17.02
C ASP A 97 -6.52 -9.90 18.23
N ALA A 98 -7.44 -10.54 18.97
CA ALA A 98 -7.11 -11.27 20.19
C ALA A 98 -6.28 -12.54 19.91
N GLY A 99 -6.28 -13.04 18.67
CA GLY A 99 -5.52 -14.19 18.22
C GLY A 99 -4.03 -13.90 17.98
N VAL A 100 -3.62 -12.63 17.98
CA VAL A 100 -2.22 -12.25 17.76
C VAL A 100 -1.29 -12.85 18.82
N ASP A 101 -0.27 -13.56 18.36
CA ASP A 101 0.85 -14.00 19.16
C ASP A 101 1.77 -12.81 19.47
N LEU A 102 1.93 -12.49 20.76
CA LEU A 102 2.75 -11.37 21.20
C LEU A 102 4.24 -11.65 21.03
N ASP A 103 4.68 -12.89 21.20
CA ASP A 103 6.10 -13.24 21.09
C ASP A 103 6.55 -13.21 19.62
N GLY A 104 5.72 -13.75 18.72
CA GLY A 104 5.88 -13.57 17.28
C GLY A 104 5.81 -12.11 16.84
N CYS A 105 4.92 -11.30 17.42
CA CYS A 105 4.82 -9.88 17.10
C CYS A 105 6.08 -9.08 17.49
N ARG A 106 6.64 -9.36 18.67
CA ARG A 106 7.88 -8.71 19.15
C ARG A 106 9.09 -9.10 18.31
N ASN A 107 9.15 -10.34 17.85
CA ASN A 107 10.23 -10.88 17.03
C ASN A 107 9.96 -10.80 15.51
N ARG A 108 9.01 -9.96 15.09
CA ARG A 108 8.64 -9.84 13.68
C ARG A 108 9.78 -9.27 12.85
N SER A 109 9.86 -9.71 11.59
CA SER A 109 10.71 -9.06 10.60
C SER A 109 10.23 -7.63 10.32
N HIS A 110 11.16 -6.77 9.87
CA HIS A 110 10.87 -5.35 9.60
C HIS A 110 10.24 -4.61 10.79
N ASN A 111 10.80 -4.84 11.99
CA ASN A 111 10.47 -4.09 13.19
C ASN A 111 10.90 -2.62 13.09
N PHE A 112 10.43 -1.78 14.00
CA PHE A 112 10.72 -0.34 13.93
C PHE A 112 12.18 -0.03 14.23
N GLU A 113 12.88 -0.82 15.04
CA GLU A 113 14.33 -0.68 15.22
C GLU A 113 15.09 -0.72 13.88
N ARG A 114 14.70 -1.63 12.98
CA ARG A 114 15.27 -1.69 11.63
C ARG A 114 15.00 -0.42 10.85
N TYR A 115 13.77 0.10 10.88
CA TYR A 115 13.42 1.37 10.22
C TYR A 115 14.20 2.56 10.80
N ALA A 116 14.42 2.62 12.11
CA ALA A 116 15.25 3.66 12.73
C ALA A 116 16.71 3.60 12.23
N ARG A 117 17.24 2.39 12.04
CA ARG A 117 18.62 2.18 11.57
C ARG A 117 18.78 2.42 10.06
N GLU A 118 17.89 1.88 9.24
CA GLU A 118 18.05 1.78 7.78
C GLU A 118 17.26 2.86 7.02
N GLY A 119 16.16 3.35 7.60
CA GLY A 119 15.25 4.27 6.94
C GLY A 119 14.13 3.57 6.17
N ASN A 120 13.70 4.20 5.07
CA ASN A 120 12.62 3.78 4.17
C ASN A 120 11.20 3.96 4.73
N ALA A 121 10.23 3.62 3.87
CA ALA A 121 8.83 3.50 4.21
C ALA A 121 8.30 2.15 3.72
N GLY A 122 7.07 1.81 4.09
CA GLY A 122 6.42 0.63 3.54
C GLY A 122 5.00 0.44 4.04
N LEU A 123 4.15 -0.09 3.16
CA LEU A 123 2.81 -0.56 3.48
C LEU A 123 2.83 -2.03 3.91
N ASN A 124 2.16 -2.30 5.03
CA ASN A 124 1.72 -3.62 5.42
C ASN A 124 0.18 -3.69 5.33
N THR A 125 -0.31 -4.40 4.32
CA THR A 125 -1.74 -4.68 4.14
C THR A 125 -2.15 -5.89 4.96
N GLN A 126 -3.01 -5.68 5.95
CA GLN A 126 -3.66 -6.75 6.72
C GLN A 126 -4.97 -7.13 6.02
N ARG A 127 -4.94 -8.19 5.21
CA ARG A 127 -6.11 -8.73 4.49
C ARG A 127 -5.92 -10.23 4.27
N ASN A 128 -6.17 -11.00 5.33
CA ASN A 128 -5.87 -12.44 5.39
C ASN A 128 -7.12 -13.24 5.77
N GLU A 129 -7.21 -14.49 5.30
CA GLU A 129 -8.41 -15.35 5.44
C GLU A 129 -8.81 -15.65 6.88
N HIS A 130 -7.82 -15.71 7.79
CA HIS A 130 -8.02 -16.09 9.19
C HIS A 130 -7.76 -14.95 10.19
N ALA A 131 -7.66 -13.71 9.70
CA ALA A 131 -7.48 -12.54 10.57
C ALA A 131 -8.83 -11.93 10.96
N ASP A 132 -8.98 -11.60 12.24
CA ASP A 132 -10.17 -10.92 12.77
C ASP A 132 -10.18 -9.44 12.35
N TRP A 133 -9.01 -8.89 12.04
CA TRP A 133 -8.84 -7.51 11.62
C TRP A 133 -8.30 -7.41 10.19
N SER A 134 -8.82 -6.43 9.44
CA SER A 134 -8.25 -6.01 8.17
C SER A 134 -8.05 -4.50 8.16
N GLY A 135 -6.95 -4.06 7.56
CA GLY A 135 -6.61 -2.64 7.45
C GLY A 135 -5.24 -2.44 6.83
N PHE A 136 -4.79 -1.19 6.86
CA PHE A 136 -3.55 -0.74 6.29
C PHE A 136 -2.65 -0.17 7.37
N ILE A 137 -1.38 -0.54 7.34
CA ILE A 137 -0.36 -0.09 8.29
C ILE A 137 0.78 0.47 7.46
N VAL A 138 0.92 1.79 7.42
CA VAL A 138 2.03 2.46 6.75
C VAL A 138 3.10 2.79 7.78
N THR A 139 4.31 2.33 7.56
CA THR A 139 5.49 2.73 8.35
C THR A 139 6.25 3.80 7.60
N MET A 140 6.57 4.91 8.27
CA MET A 140 7.39 5.98 7.72
C MET A 140 8.60 6.22 8.63
N ALA A 141 9.82 5.93 8.16
CA ALA A 141 11.01 6.29 8.91
C ALA A 141 11.39 7.76 8.73
N SER A 142 12.09 8.32 9.72
CA SER A 142 12.67 9.66 9.67
C SER A 142 14.05 9.70 9.01
N LYS A 143 14.51 8.55 8.53
CA LYS A 143 15.81 8.36 7.89
C LYS A 143 15.57 7.90 6.45
N ASN A 144 16.27 8.51 5.49
CA ASN A 144 16.34 8.06 4.09
C ASN A 144 14.97 7.70 3.44
N PRO A 145 14.17 8.69 3.02
CA PRO A 145 14.36 10.12 3.23
C PRO A 145 13.88 10.57 4.62
N GLY A 146 14.51 11.60 5.17
CA GLY A 146 14.04 12.29 6.37
C GLY A 146 13.05 13.41 6.06
N PRO A 147 12.32 13.95 7.06
CA PRO A 147 11.23 14.92 6.86
C PRO A 147 11.66 16.27 6.25
N GLN A 148 12.96 16.57 6.26
CA GLN A 148 13.51 17.78 5.63
C GLN A 148 13.80 17.58 4.13
N GLU A 149 13.87 16.33 3.67
CA GLU A 149 14.10 16.00 2.28
C GLU A 149 12.79 16.10 1.50
N GLU A 150 12.88 16.62 0.27
CA GLU A 150 11.72 16.71 -0.63
C GLU A 150 11.07 15.34 -0.85
N ASP A 151 11.89 14.30 -0.95
CA ASP A 151 11.45 12.94 -1.26
C ASP A 151 10.54 12.34 -0.19
N TYR A 152 10.64 12.78 1.08
CA TYR A 152 9.76 12.30 2.15
C TYR A 152 8.28 12.52 1.84
N LYS A 153 7.98 13.65 1.19
CA LYS A 153 6.63 14.05 0.80
C LYS A 153 6.09 13.12 -0.28
N SER A 154 6.86 12.89 -1.35
CA SER A 154 6.47 11.96 -2.41
C SER A 154 6.44 10.51 -1.92
N VAL A 155 7.31 10.10 -1.01
CA VAL A 155 7.27 8.74 -0.41
C VAL A 155 6.01 8.55 0.43
N THR A 156 5.57 9.57 1.17
CA THR A 156 4.27 9.48 1.89
C THR A 156 3.10 9.28 0.92
N LEU A 157 3.14 9.95 -0.25
CA LEU A 157 2.16 9.73 -1.32
C LEU A 157 2.29 8.34 -1.93
N HIS A 158 3.51 7.83 -2.14
CA HIS A 158 3.79 6.49 -2.66
C HIS A 158 3.14 5.41 -1.81
N GLU A 159 3.41 5.42 -0.50
CA GLU A 159 2.82 4.44 0.42
C GLU A 159 1.30 4.54 0.50
N TYR A 160 0.75 5.76 0.43
CA TYR A 160 -0.70 5.92 0.37
C TYR A 160 -1.27 5.44 -0.98
N PHE A 161 -0.54 5.52 -2.08
CA PHE A 161 -0.99 4.95 -3.34
C PHE A 161 -1.08 3.42 -3.26
N HIS A 162 -0.19 2.76 -2.51
CA HIS A 162 -0.37 1.35 -2.20
C HIS A 162 -1.66 1.06 -1.40
N VAL A 163 -2.04 1.94 -0.46
CA VAL A 163 -3.34 1.84 0.24
C VAL A 163 -4.47 1.88 -0.78
N TYR A 164 -4.43 2.82 -1.72
CA TYR A 164 -5.39 2.90 -2.82
C TYR A 164 -5.44 1.61 -3.65
N GLN A 165 -4.29 1.13 -4.11
CA GLN A 165 -4.20 -0.08 -4.94
C GLN A 165 -4.78 -1.31 -4.20
N HIS A 166 -4.40 -1.52 -2.95
CA HIS A 166 -4.85 -2.68 -2.17
C HIS A 166 -6.30 -2.56 -1.68
N ALA A 167 -6.82 -1.35 -1.45
CA ALA A 167 -8.24 -1.16 -1.15
C ALA A 167 -9.15 -1.67 -2.28
N HIS A 168 -8.68 -1.62 -3.53
CA HIS A 168 -9.41 -2.14 -4.68
C HIS A 168 -9.22 -3.64 -4.92
N ILE A 169 -8.62 -4.38 -3.97
CA ILE A 169 -8.48 -5.84 -4.05
C ILE A 169 -9.21 -6.46 -2.87
N PHE A 170 -10.36 -7.07 -3.13
CA PHE A 170 -11.29 -7.47 -2.06
C PHE A 170 -10.95 -8.82 -1.46
N SER A 171 -10.25 -9.68 -2.19
CA SER A 171 -9.96 -11.03 -1.73
C SER A 171 -9.12 -11.04 -0.46
N LYS A 172 -9.41 -12.00 0.42
CA LYS A 172 -8.55 -12.34 1.55
C LYS A 172 -7.49 -13.39 1.19
N SER A 173 -7.67 -14.12 0.08
CA SER A 173 -6.71 -15.10 -0.41
C SER A 173 -5.44 -14.39 -0.86
N ARG A 174 -4.30 -14.79 -0.28
CA ARG A 174 -2.99 -14.24 -0.63
C ARG A 174 -2.68 -14.42 -2.12
N GLU A 175 -2.97 -15.60 -2.66
CA GLU A 175 -2.75 -15.93 -4.07
C GLU A 175 -3.56 -15.00 -4.99
N GLU A 176 -4.85 -14.82 -4.71
CA GLU A 176 -5.67 -13.90 -5.49
C GLU A 176 -5.18 -12.46 -5.41
N ARG A 177 -4.71 -12.02 -4.23
CA ARG A 177 -4.13 -10.68 -4.06
C ARG A 177 -2.86 -10.52 -4.90
N GLU A 178 -1.93 -11.47 -4.81
CA GLU A 178 -0.67 -11.44 -5.57
C GLU A 178 -0.91 -11.49 -7.09
N ASN A 179 -1.88 -12.29 -7.55
CA ASN A 179 -2.27 -12.34 -8.97
C ASN A 179 -2.84 -11.01 -9.49
N ARG A 180 -3.49 -10.22 -8.63
CA ARG A 180 -4.09 -8.92 -8.98
C ARG A 180 -3.11 -7.76 -8.94
N THR A 181 -2.04 -7.86 -8.14
CA THR A 181 -0.98 -6.86 -8.10
C THR A 181 0.19 -7.16 -9.03
N GLN A 182 0.23 -8.39 -9.58
CA GLN A 182 1.42 -8.99 -10.17
C GLN A 182 2.52 -9.23 -9.13
N LYS A 183 3.30 -10.31 -9.34
CA LYS A 183 4.34 -10.74 -8.40
C LYS A 183 5.54 -9.80 -8.36
N ASN A 184 5.90 -9.22 -9.50
CA ASN A 184 7.08 -8.39 -9.67
C ASN A 184 6.70 -6.89 -9.61
N PRO A 185 7.62 -6.01 -9.17
CA PRO A 185 7.30 -4.62 -8.80
C PRO A 185 6.86 -3.71 -9.95
N TRP A 186 7.11 -4.06 -11.22
CA TRP A 186 6.90 -3.19 -12.38
C TRP A 186 5.53 -2.49 -12.44
N TRP A 187 4.46 -3.16 -11.99
CA TRP A 187 3.11 -2.59 -11.98
C TRP A 187 2.78 -1.88 -10.66
N ILE A 188 2.87 -2.60 -9.54
CA ILE A 188 2.40 -2.08 -8.25
C ILE A 188 3.29 -0.94 -7.74
N GLU A 189 4.61 -1.13 -7.79
CA GLU A 189 5.60 -0.13 -7.38
C GLU A 189 5.75 0.94 -8.46
N GLY A 190 5.78 0.55 -9.74
CA GLY A 190 5.79 1.51 -10.85
C GLY A 190 4.60 2.47 -10.80
N GLY A 191 3.42 1.96 -10.50
CA GLY A 191 2.21 2.76 -10.31
C GLY A 191 2.29 3.71 -9.12
N ALA A 192 2.76 3.22 -7.97
CA ALA A 192 2.94 4.06 -6.79
C ALA A 192 3.98 5.16 -7.02
N GLU A 193 5.12 4.83 -7.65
CA GLU A 193 6.17 5.77 -8.01
C GLU A 193 5.64 6.86 -8.94
N TYR A 194 5.03 6.49 -10.06
CA TYR A 194 4.57 7.50 -11.02
C TYR A 194 3.46 8.38 -10.45
N MET A 195 2.45 7.78 -9.81
CA MET A 195 1.30 8.52 -9.31
C MET A 195 1.66 9.43 -8.14
N ALA A 196 2.60 9.01 -7.28
CA ALA A 196 3.12 9.86 -6.22
C ALA A 196 3.88 11.08 -6.77
N GLN A 197 4.79 10.86 -7.73
CA GLN A 197 5.54 11.95 -8.34
C GLN A 197 4.63 12.92 -9.12
N LEU A 198 3.63 12.40 -9.82
CA LEU A 198 2.63 13.18 -10.55
C LEU A 198 1.75 14.00 -9.60
N LEU A 199 1.28 13.41 -8.50
CA LEU A 199 0.47 14.16 -7.54
C LEU A 199 1.31 15.21 -6.82
N TYR A 200 2.54 14.88 -6.40
CA TYR A 200 3.46 15.85 -5.81
C TYR A 200 3.76 17.00 -6.77
N SER A 201 3.95 16.71 -8.06
CA SER A 201 4.17 17.72 -9.09
C SER A 201 2.96 18.61 -9.36
N ARG A 202 1.77 18.31 -8.85
CA ARG A 202 0.60 19.18 -8.98
C ARG A 202 0.38 20.09 -7.77
N GLN A 203 1.20 19.96 -6.71
CA GLN A 203 1.02 20.75 -5.50
C GLN A 203 1.60 22.16 -5.64
N THR A 204 0.92 23.13 -5.01
CA THR A 204 1.36 24.52 -4.93
C THR A 204 2.74 24.61 -4.27
N GLY A 205 3.62 25.45 -4.84
CA GLY A 205 4.96 25.70 -4.30
C GLY A 205 6.01 24.68 -4.73
N VAL A 206 5.64 23.58 -5.41
CA VAL A 206 6.62 22.71 -6.04
C VAL A 206 6.96 23.28 -7.44
N ARG A 207 8.24 23.26 -7.81
CA ARG A 207 8.78 23.94 -8.99
C ARG A 207 8.36 23.31 -10.34
N GLU A 208 8.28 24.16 -11.37
CA GLU A 208 8.12 23.76 -12.77
C GLU A 208 9.19 22.72 -13.18
N GLY A 209 8.81 21.76 -14.04
CA GLY A 209 9.73 20.72 -14.50
C GLY A 209 10.17 19.67 -13.47
N TYR A 210 9.65 19.69 -12.23
CA TYR A 210 9.96 18.66 -11.22
C TYR A 210 9.70 17.23 -11.71
N LEU A 211 8.53 16.98 -12.31
CA LEU A 211 8.16 15.64 -12.76
C LEU A 211 9.12 15.16 -13.85
N ILE A 212 9.43 16.04 -14.82
CA ILE A 212 10.40 15.79 -15.88
C ILE A 212 11.75 15.42 -15.28
N GLU A 213 12.24 16.15 -14.28
CA GLU A 213 13.52 15.82 -13.62
C GLU A 213 13.48 14.45 -12.94
N LYS A 214 12.44 14.14 -12.16
CA LYS A 214 12.34 12.86 -11.44
C LYS A 214 12.24 11.69 -12.40
N MET A 215 11.41 11.82 -13.44
CA MET A 215 11.25 10.79 -14.46
C MET A 215 12.52 10.63 -15.30
N LYS A 216 13.20 11.72 -15.69
CA LYS A 216 14.50 11.66 -16.36
C LYS A 216 15.55 10.93 -15.51
N ARG A 217 15.59 11.15 -14.19
CA ARG A 217 16.49 10.39 -13.30
C ARG A 217 16.19 8.89 -13.32
N LYS A 218 14.90 8.51 -13.37
CA LYS A 218 14.45 7.12 -13.46
C LYS A 218 14.78 6.47 -14.81
N LEU A 219 14.87 7.22 -15.92
CA LEU A 219 15.29 6.67 -17.23
C LEU A 219 16.70 6.08 -17.20
N ARG A 220 17.56 6.54 -16.31
CA ARG A 220 18.93 5.99 -16.18
C ARG A 220 18.95 4.49 -15.85
N ALA A 221 17.85 3.94 -15.32
CA ALA A 221 17.72 2.50 -15.13
C ALA A 221 17.72 1.68 -16.43
N ILE A 222 17.60 2.32 -17.61
CA ILE A 222 17.81 1.66 -18.90
C ILE A 222 19.24 1.10 -18.99
N ASP A 223 20.23 1.81 -18.43
CA ASP A 223 21.64 1.40 -18.50
C ASP A 223 21.91 0.07 -17.75
N ASP A 224 21.04 -0.27 -16.80
CA ASP A 224 21.11 -1.50 -15.99
C ASP A 224 20.19 -2.62 -16.51
N LEU A 225 19.38 -2.35 -17.54
CA LEU A 225 18.47 -3.32 -18.16
C LEU A 225 19.25 -4.18 -19.16
N GLU A 226 19.14 -5.51 -19.03
CA GLU A 226 19.83 -6.43 -19.94
C GLU A 226 19.12 -6.51 -21.30
N ASP A 227 19.86 -6.82 -22.37
CA ASP A 227 19.29 -6.95 -23.72
C ASP A 227 18.22 -8.06 -23.75
N GLY A 228 17.05 -7.72 -24.30
CA GLY A 228 15.87 -8.59 -24.32
C GLY A 228 15.18 -8.83 -22.97
N GLU A 229 15.65 -8.24 -21.88
CA GLU A 229 15.02 -8.38 -20.56
C GLU A 229 13.75 -7.52 -20.44
N SER A 230 12.65 -8.13 -20.01
CA SER A 230 11.41 -7.40 -19.69
C SER A 230 11.39 -7.00 -18.22
N ILE A 231 10.99 -5.75 -17.92
CA ILE A 231 10.81 -5.26 -16.54
C ILE A 231 9.81 -6.11 -15.75
N ARG A 232 8.89 -6.80 -16.45
CA ARG A 232 7.92 -7.72 -15.85
C ARG A 232 8.60 -8.90 -15.16
N ASN A 233 9.80 -9.29 -15.58
CA ASN A 233 10.50 -10.48 -15.08
C ASN A 233 11.50 -10.15 -13.95
N ILE A 234 11.79 -8.86 -13.72
CA ILE A 234 12.72 -8.42 -12.69
C ILE A 234 12.02 -8.48 -11.32
N ALA A 235 12.52 -9.33 -10.43
CA ALA A 235 11.98 -9.48 -9.08
C ALA A 235 12.43 -8.36 -8.12
N TYR A 236 11.78 -8.28 -6.95
CA TYR A 236 12.28 -7.49 -5.82
C TYR A 236 13.72 -7.89 -5.44
N GLY A 237 14.47 -6.95 -4.85
CA GLY A 237 15.84 -7.16 -4.40
C GLY A 237 16.83 -6.28 -5.14
N ARG A 238 18.06 -6.79 -5.37
CA ARG A 238 19.20 -5.99 -5.86
C ARG A 238 18.91 -5.22 -7.15
N ARG A 239 18.23 -5.86 -8.10
CA ARG A 239 17.85 -5.27 -9.41
C ARG A 239 16.44 -4.67 -9.42
N GLY A 240 15.73 -4.71 -8.29
CA GLY A 240 14.36 -4.21 -8.19
C GLY A 240 14.22 -2.75 -8.62
N HIS A 241 15.24 -1.91 -8.36
CA HIS A 241 15.26 -0.51 -8.74
C HIS A 241 14.99 -0.28 -10.25
N ILE A 242 15.34 -1.23 -11.13
CA ILE A 242 15.06 -1.18 -12.57
C ILE A 242 13.55 -1.25 -12.80
N ALA A 243 12.90 -2.26 -12.23
CA ALA A 243 11.46 -2.43 -12.38
C ALA A 243 10.65 -1.34 -11.66
N TYR A 244 11.14 -0.74 -10.58
CA TYR A 244 10.51 0.44 -9.97
C TYR A 244 10.60 1.65 -10.93
N SER A 245 11.81 1.93 -11.44
CA SER A 245 12.08 3.12 -12.24
C SER A 245 11.44 3.05 -13.62
N LEU A 246 11.66 1.94 -14.33
CA LEU A 246 11.08 1.71 -15.65
C LEU A 246 9.61 1.29 -15.57
N GLY A 247 9.16 0.71 -14.45
CA GLY A 247 7.73 0.51 -14.18
C GLY A 247 6.98 1.84 -14.05
N ALA A 248 7.58 2.85 -13.42
CA ALA A 248 7.00 4.19 -13.39
C ALA A 248 6.87 4.80 -14.80
N TRP A 249 7.88 4.60 -15.65
CA TRP A 249 7.83 4.98 -17.06
C TRP A 249 6.80 4.18 -17.86
N PHE A 250 6.66 2.89 -17.58
CA PHE A 250 5.62 2.06 -18.20
C PHE A 250 4.22 2.56 -17.85
N VAL A 251 3.99 2.95 -16.58
CA VAL A 251 2.71 3.55 -16.18
C VAL A 251 2.47 4.89 -16.85
N ALA A 252 3.50 5.74 -16.99
CA ALA A 252 3.39 6.98 -17.76
C ALA A 252 3.00 6.71 -19.22
N PHE A 253 3.63 5.73 -19.86
CA PHE A 253 3.36 5.30 -21.23
C PHE A 253 1.93 4.76 -21.41
N VAL A 254 1.47 3.90 -20.49
CA VAL A 254 0.09 3.40 -20.50
C VAL A 254 -0.91 4.54 -20.36
N ILE A 255 -0.63 5.52 -19.48
CA ILE A 255 -1.50 6.68 -19.28
C ILE A 255 -1.54 7.59 -20.51
N ASP A 256 -0.41 7.83 -21.16
CA ASP A 256 -0.32 8.62 -22.40
C ASP A 256 -1.13 7.99 -23.54
N LYS A 257 -1.04 6.67 -23.70
CA LYS A 257 -1.83 5.92 -24.69
C LYS A 257 -3.31 5.80 -24.33
N SER A 258 -3.69 6.09 -23.09
CA SER A 258 -5.07 5.94 -22.61
C SER A 258 -5.52 7.18 -21.84
N SER A 259 -5.47 7.13 -20.50
CA SER A 259 -5.71 8.27 -19.62
C SER A 259 -5.35 7.91 -18.17
N GLU A 260 -5.14 8.94 -17.34
CA GLU A 260 -5.03 8.75 -15.89
C GLU A 260 -6.31 8.11 -15.30
N GLU A 261 -7.49 8.41 -15.85
CA GLU A 261 -8.75 7.80 -15.42
C GLU A 261 -8.83 6.30 -15.79
N ALA A 262 -8.34 5.89 -16.97
CA ALA A 262 -8.23 4.48 -17.34
C ALA A 262 -7.39 3.71 -16.31
N PHE A 263 -6.20 4.22 -16.02
CA PHE A 263 -5.26 3.60 -15.10
C PHE A 263 -5.75 3.61 -13.65
N ARG A 264 -6.11 4.79 -13.14
CA ARG A 264 -6.41 4.96 -11.73
C ARG A 264 -7.80 4.47 -11.38
N VAL A 265 -8.81 4.70 -12.21
CA VAL A 265 -10.22 4.45 -11.84
C VAL A 265 -10.76 3.20 -12.51
N ARG A 266 -10.73 3.14 -13.83
CA ARG A 266 -11.44 2.08 -14.56
C ARG A 266 -10.78 0.70 -14.39
N PHE A 267 -9.45 0.63 -14.47
CA PHE A 267 -8.69 -0.61 -14.20
C PHE A 267 -9.00 -1.18 -12.80
N PHE A 268 -8.92 -0.37 -11.75
CA PHE A 268 -9.17 -0.85 -10.38
C PHE A 268 -10.64 -1.21 -10.13
N LYS A 269 -11.57 -0.51 -10.79
CA LYS A 269 -13.01 -0.83 -10.73
C LYS A 269 -13.32 -2.22 -11.30
N ASP A 270 -12.69 -2.58 -12.41
CA ASP A 270 -12.91 -3.88 -13.07
C ASP A 270 -12.03 -5.00 -12.51
N LEU A 271 -10.97 -4.66 -11.76
CA LEU A 271 -9.95 -5.58 -11.27
C LEU A 271 -10.57 -6.81 -10.61
N ASN A 272 -11.41 -6.63 -9.57
CA ASN A 272 -12.01 -7.75 -8.83
C ASN A 272 -12.79 -8.71 -9.74
N LYS A 273 -13.50 -8.18 -10.75
CA LYS A 273 -14.35 -8.98 -11.64
C LYS A 273 -13.54 -9.70 -12.73
N LEU A 274 -12.56 -9.03 -13.32
CA LEU A 274 -11.88 -9.50 -14.53
C LEU A 274 -10.48 -10.07 -14.28
N GLY A 275 -9.94 -9.92 -13.08
CA GLY A 275 -8.54 -10.21 -12.82
C GLY A 275 -7.63 -9.12 -13.39
N PHE A 276 -6.32 -9.31 -13.26
CA PHE A 276 -5.34 -8.34 -13.76
C PHE A 276 -5.45 -8.16 -15.27
N GLU A 277 -5.28 -9.24 -16.03
CA GLU A 277 -5.19 -9.16 -17.50
C GLU A 277 -6.51 -8.71 -18.14
N GLY A 278 -7.64 -9.29 -17.72
CA GLY A 278 -8.94 -8.88 -18.26
C GLY A 278 -9.32 -7.44 -17.91
N SER A 279 -8.87 -6.93 -16.76
CA SER A 279 -9.04 -5.51 -16.43
C SER A 279 -8.11 -4.61 -17.24
N PHE A 280 -6.86 -5.05 -17.42
CA PHE A 280 -5.85 -4.36 -18.21
C PHE A 280 -6.32 -4.19 -19.66
N GLU A 281 -6.64 -5.29 -20.34
CA GLU A 281 -7.08 -5.31 -21.74
C GLU A 281 -8.33 -4.46 -21.97
N LYS A 282 -9.32 -4.58 -21.08
CA LYS A 282 -10.56 -3.80 -21.18
C LYS A 282 -10.33 -2.28 -21.09
N ASN A 283 -9.33 -1.84 -20.33
CA ASN A 283 -9.15 -0.42 -20.01
C ASN A 283 -8.03 0.27 -20.80
N PHE A 284 -7.10 -0.50 -21.37
CA PHE A 284 -5.99 -0.01 -22.17
C PHE A 284 -6.02 -0.48 -23.63
N GLU A 285 -7.07 -1.23 -24.01
CA GLU A 285 -7.34 -1.71 -25.38
C GLU A 285 -6.27 -2.67 -25.94
N HIS A 286 -5.36 -3.11 -25.09
CA HIS A 286 -4.23 -3.99 -25.39
C HIS A 286 -3.94 -4.85 -24.18
N THR A 287 -3.42 -6.05 -24.40
CA THR A 287 -2.91 -6.89 -23.32
C THR A 287 -1.67 -6.27 -22.66
N SER A 288 -1.40 -6.66 -21.41
CA SER A 288 -0.19 -6.23 -20.70
C SER A 288 1.08 -6.65 -21.44
N GLN A 289 1.04 -7.81 -22.09
CA GLN A 289 2.15 -8.32 -22.91
C GLN A 289 2.39 -7.47 -24.16
N GLU A 290 1.35 -7.02 -24.85
CA GLU A 290 1.48 -6.16 -26.03
C GLU A 290 2.05 -4.80 -25.68
N LEU A 291 1.54 -4.14 -24.65
CA LEU A 291 2.08 -2.84 -24.23
C LEU A 291 3.49 -2.96 -23.66
N LEU A 292 3.81 -4.01 -22.91
CA LEU A 292 5.19 -4.25 -22.46
C LEU A 292 6.13 -4.45 -23.65
N ARG A 293 5.71 -5.19 -24.68
CA ARG A 293 6.50 -5.37 -25.90
C ARG A 293 6.72 -4.04 -26.60
N GLU A 294 5.67 -3.27 -26.86
CA GLU A 294 5.78 -1.93 -27.49
C GLU A 294 6.68 -0.99 -26.66
N PHE A 295 6.52 -1.02 -25.33
CA PHE A 295 7.34 -0.23 -24.43
C PHE A 295 8.83 -0.55 -24.59
N HIS A 296 9.20 -1.83 -24.54
CA HIS A 296 10.60 -2.27 -24.64
C HIS A 296 11.18 -2.14 -26.05
N GLU A 297 10.41 -2.51 -27.07
CA GLU A 297 10.90 -2.62 -28.44
C GLU A 297 10.85 -1.31 -29.21
N GLU A 298 9.99 -0.38 -28.81
CA GLU A 298 9.77 0.90 -29.50
C GLU A 298 10.03 2.10 -28.58
N PHE A 299 9.31 2.20 -27.45
CA PHE A 299 9.37 3.40 -26.61
C PHE A 299 10.75 3.63 -26.00
N LEU A 300 11.35 2.61 -25.38
CA LEU A 300 12.67 2.71 -24.74
C LEU A 300 13.82 2.94 -25.75
N LYS A 301 13.57 2.81 -27.05
CA LYS A 301 14.55 3.10 -28.13
C LYS A 301 14.45 4.53 -28.66
N LYS A 302 13.45 5.30 -28.25
CA LYS A 302 13.30 6.71 -28.63
C LYS A 302 14.39 7.57 -28.00
N SER A 303 14.59 8.77 -28.54
CA SER A 303 15.44 9.76 -27.88
C SER A 303 14.85 10.17 -26.52
N GLU A 304 15.69 10.61 -25.59
CA GLU A 304 15.23 11.11 -24.28
C GLU A 304 14.18 12.23 -24.45
N SER A 305 14.37 13.13 -25.42
CA SER A 305 13.43 14.21 -25.69
C SER A 305 12.05 13.70 -26.13
N GLU A 306 11.98 12.64 -26.93
CA GLU A 306 10.70 12.04 -27.34
C GLU A 306 10.05 11.29 -26.17
N MET A 307 10.82 10.57 -25.36
CA MET A 307 10.30 9.91 -24.16
C MET A 307 9.73 10.92 -23.17
N LEU A 308 10.34 12.10 -23.01
CA LEU A 308 9.83 13.12 -22.08
C LEU A 308 8.52 13.78 -22.55
N GLN A 309 8.17 13.71 -23.83
CA GLN A 309 6.96 14.36 -24.38
C GLN A 309 5.64 13.75 -23.88
N ILE A 310 5.66 12.49 -23.42
CA ILE A 310 4.45 11.82 -22.91
C ILE A 310 4.08 12.29 -21.50
N LEU A 311 5.01 12.96 -20.81
CA LEU A 311 4.76 13.44 -19.46
C LEU A 311 3.85 14.67 -19.54
N PRO A 312 2.84 14.77 -18.65
CA PRO A 312 1.99 15.94 -18.62
C PRO A 312 2.84 17.18 -18.32
N PRO A 313 2.50 18.33 -18.93
CA PRO A 313 3.20 19.57 -18.64
C PRO A 313 3.08 19.90 -17.15
N ARG A 314 4.14 20.49 -16.59
CA ARG A 314 4.15 20.96 -15.22
C ARG A 314 4.99 22.21 -15.05
#